data_AF-A0A210QYJ1-F1
#
_entry.id   AF-A0A210QYJ1-F1
#
_cell.length_a   1.000
_cell.length_b   1.000
_cell.length_c   1.000
_cell.angle_alpha   90.00
_cell.angle_beta   90.00
_cell.angle_gamma   90.00
#
_symmetry.space_group_name_H-M   'P 1'
#
loop_
_entity.id
_entity.type
_entity.pdbx_description
1 polymer ?
#
loop_
_entity_poly.entity_id
_entity_poly.type
_entity_poly.pdbx_seq_one_letter_code
_entity_poly.pdbx_strand_id
1 'polypeptide(L)'
;MMLVINLTYASFYILCDYCLYWLLALLRQQLQIKTHTAVPPHLKIHVQGDGAMADMYRALVGFFDPFVTGVDMDNTPCLPNPSKPNIAIYKQIWSMFCLYLFLTLFEAYGLRLRHVIAACYYPRRERHRAVWLYNHILKTRGGFLKITRRQMKRKYLKSTETEKISIRGKLATKYPLAGKLFRYLGWDRKSCICCGREGRKEDHENFQHCVNAGCDGLYCTVCFSDLNNMCTVCMNPVDYGDFSDFSEERDSSEDEDEVAKLKEISQRKRQEIQRLQESRTPSNILGTFRNQLQITNKSID
;
A
#
# COMPACT_ATOMS: atom_id res chain seq x y z
N MET A 1 1.68 -10.64 5.83
CA MET A 1 3.07 -11.07 5.58
C MET A 1 3.37 -12.41 6.27
N MET A 2 3.23 -12.53 7.60
CA MET A 2 3.51 -13.78 8.32
C MET A 2 2.70 -15.01 7.87
N LEU A 3 1.41 -14.84 7.54
CA LEU A 3 0.56 -15.93 7.01
C LEU A 3 1.11 -16.52 5.71
N VAL A 4 1.52 -15.65 4.78
CA VAL A 4 2.07 -16.06 3.47
C VAL A 4 3.37 -16.83 3.67
N ILE A 5 4.24 -16.37 4.57
CA ILE A 5 5.50 -17.05 4.91
C ILE A 5 5.23 -18.46 5.46
N ASN A 6 4.29 -18.60 6.39
CA ASN A 6 3.94 -19.92 6.96
C ASN A 6 3.34 -20.87 5.92
N LEU A 7 2.52 -20.35 4.99
CA LEU A 7 1.99 -21.14 3.88
C LEU A 7 3.09 -21.61 2.93
N THR A 8 4.07 -20.75 2.63
CA THR A 8 5.20 -21.14 1.77
C THR A 8 6.06 -22.22 2.42
N TYR A 9 6.33 -22.12 3.73
CA TYR A 9 7.07 -23.16 4.46
C TYR A 9 6.30 -24.49 4.51
N ALA A 10 5.01 -24.46 4.85
CA ALA A 10 4.18 -25.68 4.89
C ALA A 10 4.11 -26.37 3.52
N SER A 11 3.96 -25.59 2.44
CA SER A 11 3.94 -26.11 1.07
C SER A 11 5.28 -26.72 0.67
N PHE A 12 6.40 -26.07 1.06
CA PHE A 12 7.74 -26.60 0.82
C PHE A 12 7.96 -27.94 1.51
N TYR A 13 7.60 -28.08 2.79
CA TYR A 13 7.75 -29.34 3.52
C TYR A 13 6.91 -30.47 2.93
N ILE A 14 5.66 -30.21 2.55
CA ILE A 14 4.80 -31.21 1.90
C ILE A 14 5.38 -31.63 0.55
N LEU A 15 5.90 -30.68 -0.23
CA LEU A 15 6.54 -30.98 -1.51
C LEU A 15 7.80 -31.82 -1.34
N CYS A 16 8.66 -31.50 -0.36
CA CYS A 16 9.83 -32.31 -0.04
C CYS A 16 9.45 -33.74 0.34
N ASP A 17 8.44 -33.93 1.18
CA ASP A 17 7.97 -35.27 1.59
C ASP A 17 7.41 -36.06 0.39
N TYR A 18 6.66 -35.40 -0.48
CA TYR A 18 6.15 -36.02 -1.72
C TYR A 18 7.27 -36.38 -2.71
N CYS A 19 8.25 -35.48 -2.87
CA CYS A 19 9.43 -35.72 -3.70
C CYS A 19 10.25 -36.91 -3.16
N LEU A 20 10.44 -37.00 -1.84
CA LEU A 20 11.15 -38.10 -1.20
C LEU A 20 10.43 -39.44 -1.43
N TYR A 21 9.10 -39.46 -1.23
CA TYR A 21 8.28 -40.65 -1.52
C TYR A 21 8.42 -41.08 -2.98
N TRP A 22 8.31 -40.14 -3.93
CA TRP A 22 8.38 -40.43 -5.35
C TRP A 22 9.77 -40.91 -5.77
N LEU A 23 10.83 -40.28 -5.23
CA LEU A 23 12.21 -40.68 -5.47
C LEU A 23 12.45 -42.12 -4.98
N LEU A 24 12.02 -42.46 -3.77
CA LEU A 24 12.13 -43.81 -3.22
C LEU A 24 11.30 -44.82 -4.03
N ALA A 25 10.12 -44.43 -4.51
CA ALA A 25 9.30 -45.27 -5.38
C ALA A 25 9.98 -45.53 -6.74
N LEU A 26 10.58 -44.50 -7.33
CA LEU A 26 11.30 -44.62 -8.60
C LEU A 26 12.59 -45.45 -8.46
N LEU A 27 13.35 -45.24 -7.37
CA LEU A 27 14.50 -46.09 -7.04
C LEU A 27 14.09 -47.55 -6.88
N ARG A 28 12.98 -47.80 -6.17
CA ARG A 28 12.44 -49.16 -6.02
C ARG A 28 12.06 -49.77 -7.37
N GLN A 29 11.52 -48.99 -8.30
CA GLN A 29 11.12 -49.49 -9.62
C GLN A 29 12.33 -49.80 -10.52
N GLN A 30 13.34 -48.93 -10.52
CA GLN A 30 14.51 -49.07 -11.40
C GLN A 30 15.54 -50.08 -10.87
N LEU A 31 15.65 -50.24 -9.54
CA LEU A 31 16.64 -51.12 -8.91
C LEU A 31 16.10 -52.54 -8.63
N GLN A 32 14.87 -52.84 -9.08
CA GLN A 32 14.31 -54.20 -9.10
C GLN A 32 14.99 -55.05 -10.17
N ILE A 33 16.21 -55.47 -9.90
CA ILE A 33 16.94 -56.41 -10.73
C ILE A 33 16.50 -57.82 -10.32
N LYS A 34 15.63 -58.42 -11.16
CA LYS A 34 15.35 -59.87 -11.13
C LYS A 34 16.12 -60.49 -12.29
N THR A 35 17.38 -60.84 -12.06
CA THR A 35 18.17 -61.55 -13.08
C THR A 35 17.72 -63.01 -13.13
N HIS A 36 16.68 -63.30 -13.90
CA HIS A 36 16.34 -64.66 -14.36
C HIS A 36 17.24 -65.11 -15.53
N THR A 37 18.40 -64.48 -15.71
CA THR A 37 19.40 -64.95 -16.66
C THR A 37 20.18 -66.07 -15.99
N ALA A 38 19.80 -67.31 -16.29
CA ALA A 38 20.62 -68.47 -16.05
C ALA A 38 22.01 -68.20 -16.65
N VAL A 39 22.97 -67.83 -15.79
CA VAL A 39 24.38 -68.03 -16.10
C VAL A 39 24.48 -69.52 -16.39
N PRO A 40 24.82 -69.97 -17.62
CA PRO A 40 24.85 -71.40 -17.90
C PRO A 40 25.78 -72.05 -16.87
N PRO A 41 25.27 -72.95 -16.00
CA PRO A 41 25.97 -73.34 -14.77
C PRO A 41 27.13 -74.31 -15.02
N HIS A 42 27.72 -74.31 -16.22
CA HIS A 42 28.84 -75.16 -16.56
C HIS A 42 29.52 -74.66 -17.85
N LEU A 43 30.60 -73.91 -17.72
CA LEU A 43 31.59 -73.81 -18.79
C LEU A 43 32.52 -75.01 -18.67
N LYS A 44 32.08 -76.18 -19.15
CA LYS A 44 32.87 -77.40 -19.09
C LYS A 44 33.89 -77.41 -20.23
N ILE A 45 35.14 -77.06 -19.92
CA ILE A 45 36.24 -77.06 -20.88
C ILE A 45 36.67 -78.51 -21.13
N HIS A 46 36.51 -79.00 -22.36
CA HIS A 46 36.91 -80.36 -22.76
C HIS A 46 38.26 -80.33 -23.49
N VAL A 47 39.26 -81.03 -22.95
CA VAL A 47 40.60 -81.15 -23.56
C VAL A 47 40.70 -82.46 -24.34
N GLN A 48 40.91 -82.38 -25.65
CA GLN A 48 40.96 -83.53 -26.55
C GLN A 48 42.41 -83.89 -26.94
N GLY A 49 42.80 -85.15 -26.76
CA GLY A 49 44.14 -85.69 -27.07
C GLY A 49 44.63 -86.69 -26.03
N ASP A 50 45.41 -87.69 -26.43
CA ASP A 50 45.97 -88.71 -25.53
C ASP A 50 47.48 -88.54 -25.41
N GLY A 51 47.93 -88.15 -24.21
CA GLY A 51 49.34 -87.91 -23.90
C GLY A 51 49.52 -87.19 -22.56
N ALA A 52 50.73 -87.22 -22.02
CA ALA A 52 51.03 -86.68 -20.69
C ALA A 52 50.67 -85.19 -20.51
N MET A 53 50.76 -84.38 -21.58
CA MET A 53 50.36 -82.97 -21.55
C MET A 53 48.84 -82.81 -21.46
N ALA A 54 48.06 -83.67 -22.13
CA ALA A 54 46.60 -83.62 -22.06
C ALA A 54 46.11 -83.96 -20.64
N ASP A 55 46.76 -84.89 -19.95
CA ASP A 55 46.46 -85.20 -18.55
C ASP A 55 46.80 -84.04 -17.60
N MET A 56 47.91 -83.34 -17.83
CA MET A 56 48.25 -82.14 -17.07
C MET A 56 47.18 -81.04 -17.22
N TYR A 57 46.71 -80.79 -18.46
CA TYR A 57 45.66 -79.81 -18.71
C TYR A 57 44.30 -80.23 -18.14
N ARG A 58 43.94 -81.52 -18.20
CA ARG A 58 42.72 -82.04 -17.54
C ARG A 58 42.76 -81.83 -16.03
N ALA A 59 43.92 -82.08 -15.41
CA ALA A 59 44.10 -81.83 -13.99
C ALA A 59 43.94 -80.34 -13.66
N LEU A 60 44.59 -79.44 -14.43
CA LEU A 60 44.49 -77.99 -14.24
C LEU A 60 43.05 -77.49 -14.40
N VAL A 61 42.36 -77.88 -15.47
CA VAL A 61 40.97 -77.48 -15.75
C VAL A 61 40.02 -78.01 -14.67
N GLY A 62 40.24 -79.22 -14.16
CA GLY A 62 39.45 -79.78 -13.06
C GLY A 62 39.54 -78.99 -11.76
N PHE A 63 40.64 -78.28 -11.49
CA PHE A 63 40.74 -77.37 -10.34
C PHE A 63 39.98 -76.06 -10.54
N PHE A 64 39.78 -75.65 -11.80
CA PHE A 64 39.10 -74.40 -12.14
C PHE A 64 37.62 -74.58 -12.47
N ASP A 65 37.05 -75.80 -12.37
CA ASP A 65 35.62 -76.03 -12.55
C ASP A 65 34.86 -75.14 -11.56
N PRO A 66 34.18 -74.07 -12.04
CA PRO A 66 33.59 -73.10 -11.14
C PRO A 66 32.39 -73.75 -10.46
N PHE A 67 32.48 -73.96 -9.15
CA PHE A 67 31.39 -74.44 -8.29
C PHE A 67 30.37 -73.32 -8.04
N VAL A 68 29.84 -72.73 -9.10
CA VAL A 68 28.83 -71.67 -9.01
C VAL A 68 27.51 -72.26 -9.48
N THR A 69 26.87 -73.01 -8.57
CA THR A 69 25.45 -73.35 -8.71
C THR A 69 24.65 -72.07 -8.70
N GLY A 70 23.70 -71.94 -9.64
CA GLY A 70 23.00 -70.70 -9.99
C GLY A 70 22.66 -69.84 -8.77
N VAL A 71 23.32 -68.69 -8.69
CA VAL A 71 23.05 -67.73 -7.62
C VAL A 71 21.88 -66.87 -8.09
N ASP A 72 20.68 -67.19 -7.62
CA ASP A 72 19.50 -66.34 -7.77
C ASP A 72 19.72 -65.07 -6.93
N MET A 73 20.26 -64.02 -7.58
CA MET A 73 20.51 -62.74 -6.94
C MET A 73 19.22 -61.91 -6.92
N ASP A 74 18.37 -62.15 -5.92
CA ASP A 74 17.20 -61.32 -5.65
C ASP A 74 17.55 -60.15 -4.73
N ASN A 75 17.74 -58.96 -5.31
CA ASN A 75 18.01 -57.72 -4.57
C ASN A 75 16.73 -57.05 -4.00
N THR A 76 15.57 -57.68 -4.14
CA THR A 76 14.31 -57.13 -3.61
C THR A 76 14.25 -56.86 -2.10
N PRO A 77 14.92 -57.62 -1.19
CA PRO A 77 14.84 -57.37 0.24
C PRO A 77 15.73 -56.21 0.71
N CYS A 78 16.74 -55.80 -0.07
CA CYS A 78 17.60 -54.66 0.25
C CYS A 78 17.06 -53.32 -0.28
N LEU A 79 15.96 -53.33 -1.05
CA LEU A 79 15.33 -52.12 -1.55
C LEU A 79 14.46 -51.44 -0.47
N PRO A 80 14.60 -50.12 -0.26
CA PRO A 80 13.75 -49.40 0.69
C PRO A 80 12.27 -49.51 0.28
N ASN A 81 11.39 -49.61 1.28
CA ASN A 81 9.95 -49.63 1.07
C ASN A 81 9.40 -48.21 1.29
N PRO A 82 8.94 -47.49 0.24
CA PRO A 82 8.46 -46.12 0.37
C PRO A 82 7.17 -46.08 1.17
N SER A 83 7.17 -45.34 2.28
CA SER A 83 5.96 -45.06 3.07
C SER A 83 5.08 -44.04 2.36
N LYS A 84 3.81 -44.39 2.12
CA LYS A 84 2.87 -43.47 1.47
C LYS A 84 2.58 -42.27 2.40
N PRO A 85 2.61 -41.02 1.90
CA PRO A 85 2.24 -39.86 2.68
C PRO A 85 0.79 -39.92 3.20
N ASN A 86 0.58 -39.49 4.44
CA ASN A 86 -0.74 -39.50 5.10
C ASN A 86 -1.62 -38.33 4.61
N ILE A 87 -2.39 -38.57 3.55
CA ILE A 87 -3.26 -37.57 2.89
C ILE A 87 -4.27 -36.96 3.88
N ALA A 88 -4.73 -37.73 4.88
CA ALA A 88 -5.67 -37.24 5.90
C ALA A 88 -5.10 -36.08 6.71
N ILE A 89 -3.83 -36.18 7.13
CA ILE A 89 -3.15 -35.13 7.91
C ILE A 89 -2.94 -33.89 7.05
N TYR A 90 -2.54 -34.05 5.78
CA TYR A 90 -2.39 -32.91 4.87
C TYR A 90 -3.70 -32.18 4.64
N LYS A 91 -4.81 -32.92 4.47
CA LYS A 91 -6.15 -32.33 4.33
C LYS A 91 -6.53 -31.55 5.59
N GLN A 92 -6.20 -32.06 6.78
CA GLN A 92 -6.41 -31.36 8.04
C GLN A 92 -5.58 -30.07 8.12
N ILE A 93 -4.28 -30.11 7.78
CA ILE A 93 -3.40 -28.93 7.76
C ILE A 93 -3.96 -27.85 6.84
N TRP A 94 -4.31 -28.20 5.60
CA TRP A 94 -4.90 -27.26 4.65
C TRP A 94 -6.24 -26.69 5.12
N SER A 95 -7.09 -27.52 5.75
CA SER A 95 -8.37 -27.04 6.30
C SER A 95 -8.17 -25.97 7.39
N MET A 96 -7.16 -26.13 8.25
CA MET A 96 -6.83 -25.16 9.29
C MET A 96 -6.31 -23.84 8.70
N PHE A 97 -5.48 -23.91 7.67
CA PHE A 97 -5.02 -22.71 6.95
C PHE A 97 -6.17 -21.98 6.25
N CYS A 98 -7.09 -22.71 5.60
CA CYS A 98 -8.28 -22.11 5.00
C CYS A 98 -9.18 -21.44 6.05
N LEU A 99 -9.41 -22.10 7.19
CA LEU A 99 -10.17 -21.52 8.30
C LEU A 99 -9.50 -20.26 8.85
N TYR A 100 -8.18 -20.28 9.04
CA TYR A 100 -7.43 -19.12 9.49
C TYR A 100 -7.54 -17.96 8.49
N LEU A 101 -7.38 -18.24 7.20
CA LEU A 101 -7.56 -17.24 6.14
C LEU A 101 -8.97 -16.65 6.18
N PHE A 102 -9.99 -17.49 6.32
CA PHE A 102 -11.37 -17.05 6.50
C PHE A 102 -11.51 -16.12 7.71
N LEU A 103 -11.03 -16.51 8.89
CA LEU A 103 -11.11 -15.67 10.10
C LEU A 103 -10.40 -14.32 9.93
N THR A 104 -9.21 -14.29 9.31
CA THR A 104 -8.49 -13.03 9.06
C THR A 104 -9.23 -12.10 8.09
N LEU A 105 -9.89 -12.65 7.07
CA LEU A 105 -10.74 -11.85 6.19
C LEU A 105 -11.96 -11.32 6.96
N PHE A 106 -12.62 -12.18 7.73
CA PHE A 106 -13.79 -11.82 8.52
C PHE A 106 -13.49 -10.81 9.63
N GLU A 107 -12.26 -10.76 10.14
CA GLU A 107 -11.83 -9.75 11.11
C GLU A 107 -11.99 -8.32 10.57
N ALA A 108 -11.58 -8.08 9.31
CA ALA A 108 -11.74 -6.79 8.65
C ALA A 108 -13.23 -6.41 8.48
N TYR A 109 -14.08 -7.40 8.18
CA TYR A 109 -15.53 -7.20 8.12
C TYR A 109 -16.16 -7.03 9.51
N GLY A 110 -15.63 -7.71 10.53
CA GLY A 110 -16.06 -7.59 11.93
C GLY A 110 -15.81 -6.19 12.48
N LEU A 111 -14.68 -5.56 12.14
CA LEU A 111 -14.40 -4.17 12.52
C LEU A 111 -15.41 -3.18 11.92
N ARG A 112 -15.88 -3.45 10.68
CA ARG A 112 -16.95 -2.66 10.03
C ARG A 112 -18.30 -2.94 10.67
N LEU A 113 -18.62 -4.20 10.90
CA LEU A 113 -19.88 -4.63 11.51
C LEU A 113 -20.03 -4.06 12.92
N ARG A 114 -18.94 -3.98 13.70
CA ARG A 114 -18.95 -3.33 15.02
C ARG A 114 -19.46 -1.89 14.97
N HIS A 115 -19.07 -1.13 13.95
CA HIS A 115 -19.55 0.25 13.78
C HIS A 115 -21.02 0.29 13.39
N VAL A 116 -21.47 -0.62 12.52
CA VAL A 116 -22.89 -0.74 12.14
C VAL A 116 -23.75 -1.09 13.35
N ILE A 117 -23.34 -2.10 14.13
CA ILE A 117 -24.03 -2.48 15.36
C ILE A 117 -24.07 -1.30 16.34
N ALA A 118 -22.94 -0.63 16.58
CA ALA A 118 -22.90 0.53 17.46
C ALA A 118 -23.81 1.68 16.98
N ALA A 119 -23.93 1.89 15.67
CA ALA A 119 -24.82 2.88 15.09
C ALA A 119 -26.30 2.53 15.28
N CYS A 120 -26.65 1.23 15.20
CA CYS A 120 -28.01 0.75 15.46
C CYS A 120 -28.41 0.95 16.94
N TYR A 121 -27.51 0.62 17.89
CA TYR A 121 -27.81 0.72 19.33
C TYR A 121 -27.74 2.17 19.88
N TYR A 122 -26.85 3.03 19.35
CA TYR A 122 -26.63 4.39 19.86
C TYR A 122 -26.76 5.47 18.78
N PRO A 123 -27.94 5.63 18.14
CA PRO A 123 -28.11 6.52 16.98
C PRO A 123 -27.90 8.00 17.32
N ARG A 124 -28.27 8.42 18.54
CA ARG A 124 -28.11 9.82 18.98
C ARG A 124 -26.63 10.21 19.08
N ARG A 125 -25.80 9.34 19.65
CA ARG A 125 -24.36 9.56 19.79
C ARG A 125 -23.67 9.58 18.43
N GLU A 126 -24.12 8.75 17.50
CA GLU A 126 -23.54 8.73 16.16
C GLU A 126 -23.87 9.99 15.36
N ARG A 127 -25.10 10.50 15.44
CA ARG A 127 -25.44 11.79 14.80
C ARG A 127 -24.55 12.93 15.29
N HIS A 128 -24.25 12.99 16.59
CA HIS A 128 -23.32 14.00 17.13
C HIS A 128 -21.90 13.84 16.56
N ARG A 129 -21.40 12.60 16.44
CA ARG A 129 -20.09 12.34 15.84
C ARG A 129 -20.05 12.66 14.36
N ALA A 130 -21.10 12.33 13.60
CA ALA A 130 -21.21 12.65 12.18
C ALA A 130 -21.25 14.16 11.94
N VAL A 131 -22.06 14.91 12.71
CA VAL A 131 -22.11 16.38 12.63
C VAL A 131 -20.77 16.99 13.04
N TRP A 132 -20.14 16.48 14.11
CA TRP A 132 -18.81 16.94 14.52
C TRP A 132 -17.77 16.67 13.44
N LEU A 133 -17.74 15.46 12.86
CA LEU A 133 -16.80 15.06 11.81
C LEU A 133 -16.99 15.90 10.56
N TYR A 134 -18.24 16.14 10.15
CA TYR A 134 -18.55 17.04 9.04
C TYR A 134 -17.99 18.44 9.27
N ASN A 135 -18.29 19.05 10.43
CA ASN A 135 -17.79 20.37 10.78
C ASN A 135 -16.25 20.38 10.92
N HIS A 136 -15.66 19.31 11.44
CA HIS A 136 -14.22 19.16 11.55
C HIS A 136 -13.56 19.11 10.16
N ILE A 137 -14.07 18.29 9.24
CA ILE A 137 -13.58 18.23 7.85
C ILE A 137 -13.72 19.58 7.17
N LEU A 138 -14.87 20.24 7.31
CA LEU A 138 -15.12 21.56 6.73
C LEU A 138 -14.12 22.60 7.26
N LYS A 139 -13.89 22.62 8.59
CA LYS A 139 -12.93 23.51 9.24
C LYS A 139 -11.49 23.20 8.85
N THR A 140 -11.12 21.92 8.78
CA THR A 140 -9.77 21.48 8.41
C THR A 140 -9.47 21.79 6.94
N ARG A 141 -10.40 21.54 6.02
CA ARG A 141 -10.24 21.90 4.59
C ARG A 141 -10.19 23.41 4.39
N GLY A 142 -11.12 24.15 4.98
CA GLY A 142 -11.14 25.61 4.90
C GLY A 142 -9.92 26.26 5.57
N GLY A 143 -9.49 25.73 6.73
CA GLY A 143 -8.32 26.20 7.45
C GLY A 143 -7.01 25.90 6.72
N PHE A 144 -6.85 24.69 6.19
CA PHE A 144 -5.69 24.31 5.39
C PHE A 144 -5.58 25.19 4.14
N LEU A 145 -6.67 25.38 3.38
CA LEU A 145 -6.64 26.27 2.23
C LEU A 145 -6.22 27.68 2.62
N LYS A 146 -6.76 28.24 3.72
CA LYS A 146 -6.36 29.58 4.21
C LYS A 146 -4.87 29.67 4.51
N ILE A 147 -4.31 28.71 5.24
CA ILE A 147 -2.88 28.69 5.57
C ILE A 147 -2.04 28.55 4.29
N THR A 148 -2.42 27.65 3.39
CA THR A 148 -1.73 27.37 2.14
C THR A 148 -1.76 28.59 1.20
N ARG A 149 -2.91 29.28 1.08
CA ARG A 149 -3.04 30.55 0.35
C ARG A 149 -2.08 31.63 0.88
N ARG A 150 -2.03 31.81 2.21
CA ARG A 150 -1.13 32.78 2.84
C ARG A 150 0.34 32.42 2.63
N GLN A 151 0.70 31.15 2.74
CA GLN A 151 2.07 30.68 2.49
C GLN A 151 2.47 30.92 1.03
N MET A 152 1.59 30.66 0.06
CA MET A 152 1.84 30.95 -1.36
C MET A 152 2.06 32.43 -1.61
N LYS A 153 1.17 33.31 -1.11
CA LYS A 153 1.32 34.77 -1.28
C LYS A 153 2.63 35.26 -0.66
N ARG A 154 2.98 34.81 0.55
CA ARG A 154 4.26 35.15 1.21
C ARG A 154 5.47 34.64 0.44
N LYS A 155 5.41 33.41 -0.08
CA LYS A 155 6.50 32.83 -0.86
C LYS A 155 6.69 33.60 -2.16
N TYR A 156 5.61 34.03 -2.82
CA TYR A 156 5.68 34.83 -4.05
C TYR A 156 6.16 36.28 -3.80
N LEU A 157 5.63 36.95 -2.77
CA LEU A 157 6.08 38.31 -2.41
C LEU A 157 7.55 38.33 -1.97
N LYS A 158 8.04 37.26 -1.32
CA LYS A 158 9.43 37.14 -0.87
C LYS A 158 10.36 36.44 -1.87
N SER A 159 9.83 35.77 -2.91
CA SER A 159 10.66 35.07 -3.89
C SER A 159 11.38 36.01 -4.85
N THR A 160 11.02 37.30 -4.87
CA THR A 160 11.83 38.33 -5.52
C THR A 160 13.23 38.45 -4.90
N GLU A 161 13.44 38.02 -3.64
CA GLU A 161 14.75 38.17 -2.99
C GLU A 161 15.59 36.89 -2.91
N THR A 162 15.03 35.68 -2.81
CA THR A 162 15.85 34.44 -2.87
C THR A 162 14.98 33.19 -3.09
N GLU A 163 14.80 32.77 -4.34
CA GLU A 163 14.33 31.42 -4.60
C GLU A 163 15.32 30.40 -4.03
N LYS A 164 14.81 29.42 -3.27
CA LYS A 164 15.58 28.24 -2.88
C LYS A 164 15.81 27.38 -4.13
N ILE A 165 16.83 27.75 -4.90
CA ILE A 165 17.28 27.00 -6.08
C ILE A 165 17.62 25.57 -5.59
N SER A 166 16.89 24.58 -6.11
CA SER A 166 17.19 23.16 -5.90
C SER A 166 18.66 22.90 -6.22
N ILE A 167 19.33 21.99 -5.51
CA ILE A 167 20.75 21.65 -5.71
C ILE A 167 21.04 21.34 -7.19
N ARG A 168 20.06 20.77 -7.90
CA ARG A 168 20.09 20.49 -9.34
C ARG A 168 20.09 21.75 -10.19
N GLY A 169 19.31 22.77 -9.82
CA GLY A 169 19.33 24.09 -10.45
C GLY A 169 20.69 24.78 -10.26
N LYS A 170 21.27 24.68 -9.05
CA LYS A 170 22.64 25.18 -8.80
C LYS A 170 23.68 24.44 -9.65
N LEU A 171 23.53 23.13 -9.82
CA LEU A 171 24.44 22.30 -10.62
C LEU A 171 24.30 22.59 -12.13
N ALA A 172 23.08 22.82 -12.61
CA ALA A 172 22.80 23.20 -14.00
C ALA A 172 23.36 24.60 -14.34
N THR A 173 23.33 25.55 -13.40
CA THR A 173 23.95 26.87 -13.57
C THR A 173 25.47 26.82 -13.48
N LYS A 174 26.03 25.96 -12.61
CA LYS A 174 27.49 25.84 -12.39
C LYS A 174 28.21 25.08 -13.50
N TYR A 175 27.55 24.11 -14.16
CA TYR A 175 28.13 23.32 -15.23
C TYR A 175 27.25 23.36 -16.50
N PRO A 176 27.65 24.10 -17.55
CA PRO A 176 26.82 24.29 -18.75
C PRO A 176 26.60 23.00 -19.55
N LEU A 177 27.54 22.04 -19.52
CA LEU A 177 27.35 20.72 -20.14
C LEU A 177 26.32 19.88 -19.39
N ALA A 178 26.32 19.91 -18.06
CA ALA A 178 25.31 19.22 -17.26
C ALA A 178 23.93 19.81 -17.53
N GLY A 179 23.81 21.15 -17.63
CA GLY A 179 22.57 21.83 -18.02
C GLY A 179 22.03 21.40 -19.39
N LYS A 180 22.89 21.25 -20.40
CA LYS A 180 22.51 20.73 -21.73
C LYS A 180 22.08 19.26 -21.68
N LEU A 181 22.75 18.44 -20.88
CA LEU A 181 22.39 17.04 -20.66
C LEU A 181 21.03 16.91 -19.95
N PHE A 182 20.79 17.73 -18.90
CA PHE A 182 19.50 17.76 -18.22
C PHE A 182 18.36 18.17 -19.16
N ARG A 183 18.61 19.09 -20.09
CA ARG A 183 17.65 19.52 -21.11
C ARG A 183 17.41 18.44 -22.17
N TYR A 184 18.47 17.76 -22.63
CA TYR A 184 18.38 16.67 -23.61
C TYR A 184 17.64 15.44 -23.07
N LEU A 185 17.80 15.12 -21.78
CA LEU A 185 17.06 14.05 -21.12
C LEU A 185 15.61 14.43 -20.72
N GLY A 186 15.11 15.60 -21.13
CA GLY A 186 13.74 16.04 -20.85
C GLY A 186 13.47 16.25 -19.35
N TRP A 187 14.50 16.60 -18.58
CA TRP A 187 14.40 16.79 -17.12
C TRP A 187 14.03 18.21 -16.72
N ASP A 188 13.43 18.97 -17.63
CA ASP A 188 12.90 20.30 -17.35
C ASP A 188 11.52 20.17 -16.68
N ARG A 189 11.46 20.51 -15.39
CA ARG A 189 10.29 20.30 -14.53
C ARG A 189 9.68 21.64 -14.15
N LYS A 190 8.36 21.77 -14.36
CA LYS A 190 7.56 22.83 -13.78
C LYS A 190 6.89 22.33 -12.50
N SER A 191 6.63 23.19 -11.52
CA SER A 191 6.02 22.78 -10.25
C SER A 191 4.82 23.63 -9.90
N CYS A 192 3.77 23.01 -9.38
CA CYS A 192 2.60 23.71 -8.91
C CYS A 192 2.95 24.53 -7.65
N ILE A 193 2.63 25.82 -7.64
CA ILE A 193 2.88 26.71 -6.49
C ILE A 193 2.10 26.28 -5.24
N CYS A 194 0.97 25.60 -5.41
CA CYS A 194 0.08 25.18 -4.33
C CYS A 194 0.49 23.87 -3.65
N CYS A 195 0.71 22.80 -4.42
CA CYS A 195 0.99 21.47 -3.88
C CYS A 195 2.43 20.98 -4.11
N GLY A 196 3.24 21.73 -4.86
CA GLY A 196 4.60 21.34 -5.22
C GLY A 196 4.70 20.19 -6.21
N ARG A 197 3.58 19.72 -6.79
CA ARG A 197 3.58 18.65 -7.80
C ARG A 197 4.42 19.07 -9.00
N GLU A 198 5.42 18.26 -9.31
CA GLU A 198 6.29 18.44 -10.48
C GLU A 198 5.64 17.84 -11.73
N GLY A 199 5.70 18.57 -12.85
CA GLY A 199 5.25 18.15 -14.18
C GLY A 199 6.30 18.43 -15.23
N ARG A 200 6.16 17.81 -16.41
CA ARG A 200 6.98 18.18 -17.59
C ARG A 200 6.56 19.56 -18.08
N LYS A 201 7.47 20.35 -18.64
CA LYS A 201 7.14 21.71 -19.12
C LYS A 201 6.00 21.74 -20.14
N GLU A 202 5.99 20.78 -21.06
CA GLU A 202 5.03 20.67 -22.18
C GLU A 202 3.63 20.20 -21.75
N ASP A 203 3.43 19.81 -20.49
CA ASP A 203 2.16 19.28 -19.99
C ASP A 203 1.17 20.42 -19.70
N HIS A 204 0.48 20.93 -20.72
CA HIS A 204 -0.54 21.96 -20.60
C HIS A 204 -1.91 21.43 -20.15
N GLU A 205 -2.13 20.10 -20.20
CA GLU A 205 -3.38 19.48 -19.79
C GLU A 205 -3.53 19.43 -18.27
N ASN A 206 -2.44 19.13 -17.55
CA ASN A 206 -2.47 18.99 -16.08
C ASN A 206 -2.09 20.26 -15.31
N PHE A 207 -1.60 21.29 -16.02
CA PHE A 207 -1.11 22.52 -15.41
C PHE A 207 -1.63 23.76 -16.12
N GLN A 208 -2.21 24.66 -15.34
CA GLN A 208 -2.82 25.90 -15.78
C GLN A 208 -1.99 27.10 -15.28
N HIS A 209 -1.68 28.01 -16.19
CA HIS A 209 -1.13 29.33 -15.85
C HIS A 209 -2.25 30.33 -15.58
N CYS A 210 -1.97 31.32 -14.74
CA CYS A 210 -2.87 32.45 -14.51
C CYS A 210 -3.12 33.23 -15.83
N VAL A 211 -4.35 33.73 -15.99
CA VAL A 211 -4.78 34.51 -17.16
C VAL A 211 -4.28 35.96 -17.11
N ASN A 212 -3.91 36.46 -15.93
CA ASN A 212 -3.52 37.86 -15.76
C ASN A 212 -2.15 38.16 -16.37
N ALA A 213 -2.04 39.26 -17.13
CA ALA A 213 -0.79 39.68 -17.75
C ALA A 213 0.25 40.03 -16.65
N GLY A 214 1.38 39.33 -16.65
CA GLY A 214 2.46 39.54 -15.67
C GLY A 214 2.36 38.69 -14.38
N CYS A 215 1.48 37.69 -14.32
CA CYS A 215 1.43 36.75 -13.20
C CYS A 215 2.01 35.37 -13.57
N ASP A 216 3.13 34.99 -12.95
CA ASP A 216 3.77 33.67 -13.13
C ASP A 216 3.15 32.56 -12.28
N GLY A 217 1.87 32.72 -11.89
CA GLY A 217 1.15 31.73 -11.08
C GLY A 217 0.89 30.45 -11.85
N LEU A 218 1.63 29.38 -11.53
CA LEU A 218 1.45 28.04 -12.11
C LEU A 218 0.76 27.08 -11.12
N TYR A 219 -0.37 26.52 -11.53
CA TYR A 219 -1.18 25.61 -10.72
C TYR A 219 -1.42 24.27 -11.41
N CYS A 220 -1.58 23.22 -10.61
CA CYS A 220 -2.15 21.96 -11.09
C CYS A 220 -3.66 22.12 -11.28
N THR A 221 -4.30 21.43 -12.23
CA THR A 221 -5.75 21.54 -12.48
C THR A 221 -6.59 21.31 -11.22
N VAL A 222 -6.27 20.27 -10.44
CA VAL A 222 -6.93 19.97 -9.16
C VAL A 222 -6.80 21.14 -8.18
N CYS A 223 -5.60 21.67 -8.05
CA CYS A 223 -5.27 22.77 -7.14
C CYS A 223 -5.98 24.07 -7.55
N PHE A 224 -6.07 24.32 -8.86
CA PHE A 224 -6.74 25.50 -9.41
C PHE A 224 -8.25 25.41 -9.19
N SER A 225 -8.84 24.23 -9.39
CA SER A 225 -10.24 23.95 -9.09
C SER A 225 -10.55 24.09 -7.58
N ASP A 226 -9.68 23.58 -6.70
CA ASP A 226 -9.83 23.72 -5.25
C ASP A 226 -9.78 25.20 -4.81
N LEU A 227 -9.10 26.04 -5.59
CA LEU A 227 -9.01 27.50 -5.40
C LEU A 227 -10.14 28.28 -6.10
N ASN A 228 -11.22 27.61 -6.52
CA ASN A 228 -12.34 28.20 -7.25
C ASN A 228 -11.91 28.93 -8.54
N ASN A 229 -10.87 28.43 -9.23
CA ASN A 229 -10.32 29.02 -10.45
C ASN A 229 -9.83 30.46 -10.29
N MET A 230 -9.50 30.87 -9.06
CA MET A 230 -8.94 32.19 -8.77
C MET A 230 -7.46 32.08 -8.45
N CYS A 231 -6.68 33.00 -9.02
CA CYS A 231 -5.26 33.09 -8.73
C CYS A 231 -5.04 33.83 -7.41
N THR A 232 -4.49 33.13 -6.42
CA THR A 232 -4.25 33.68 -5.08
C THR A 232 -2.99 34.53 -4.99
N VAL A 233 -2.28 34.67 -6.11
CA VAL A 233 -1.03 35.44 -6.22
C VAL A 233 -1.30 36.86 -6.69
N CYS A 234 -2.08 37.03 -7.76
CA CYS A 234 -2.37 38.35 -8.32
C CYS A 234 -3.68 38.97 -7.83
N MET A 235 -4.63 38.16 -7.35
CA MET A 235 -5.93 38.66 -6.89
C MET A 235 -5.87 39.11 -5.43
N ASN A 236 -6.70 40.08 -5.05
CA ASN A 236 -6.74 40.59 -3.69
C ASN A 236 -7.44 39.59 -2.75
N PRO A 237 -6.95 39.33 -1.52
CA PRO A 237 -7.64 38.55 -0.49
C PRO A 237 -9.14 38.76 -0.34
N VAL A 238 -9.60 39.99 -0.52
CA VAL A 238 -11.02 40.35 -0.43
C VAL A 238 -11.83 39.68 -1.54
N ASP A 239 -11.30 39.62 -2.76
CA ASP A 239 -12.01 39.10 -3.94
C ASP A 239 -12.21 37.58 -3.87
N TYR A 240 -11.30 36.86 -3.22
CA TYR A 240 -11.41 35.41 -3.00
C TYR A 240 -11.94 35.01 -1.61
N GLY A 241 -12.50 35.98 -0.87
CA GLY A 241 -13.24 35.75 0.38
C GLY A 241 -12.38 35.49 1.62
N ASP A 242 -11.12 35.94 1.62
CA ASP A 242 -10.23 35.89 2.79
C ASP A 242 -10.16 37.24 3.51
N PHE A 243 -11.16 37.54 4.33
CA PHE A 243 -11.28 38.77 5.13
C PHE A 243 -10.38 38.81 6.37
N SER A 244 -9.54 37.80 6.57
CA SER A 244 -8.77 37.64 7.81
C SER A 244 -7.51 38.50 7.89
N ASP A 245 -7.11 39.12 6.77
CA ASP A 245 -5.94 40.00 6.62
C ASP A 245 -6.33 41.41 6.14
N PHE A 246 -7.61 41.77 6.24
CA PHE A 246 -8.07 43.13 5.94
C PHE A 246 -7.66 44.05 7.09
N SER A 247 -6.49 44.68 6.98
CA SER A 247 -6.25 45.95 7.64
C SER A 247 -6.99 47.00 6.83
N GLU A 248 -7.95 47.66 7.45
CA GLU A 248 -8.54 48.88 6.93
C GLU A 248 -7.42 49.92 6.93
N GLU A 249 -6.68 50.01 5.83
CA GLU A 249 -5.74 51.10 5.57
C GLU A 249 -6.62 52.35 5.51
N ARG A 250 -6.51 53.19 6.55
CA ARG A 250 -7.12 54.50 6.62
C ARG A 250 -6.45 55.34 5.54
N ASP A 251 -7.13 55.61 4.43
CA ASP A 251 -6.65 56.66 3.53
C ASP A 251 -6.75 57.97 4.31
N SER A 252 -5.66 58.74 4.35
CA SER A 252 -5.54 59.94 5.18
C SER A 252 -6.39 61.10 4.65
N SER A 253 -7.27 60.84 3.68
CA SER A 253 -8.17 61.77 3.02
C SER A 253 -9.65 61.61 3.44
N GLU A 254 -9.99 60.57 4.21
CA GLU A 254 -11.37 60.31 4.63
C GLU A 254 -11.73 61.09 5.91
N ASP A 255 -12.83 61.85 5.84
CA ASP A 255 -13.38 62.61 6.96
C ASP A 255 -13.57 61.71 8.18
N GLU A 256 -13.06 62.14 9.35
CA GLU A 256 -13.05 61.33 10.58
C GLU A 256 -14.45 60.84 10.99
N ASP A 257 -15.49 61.57 10.61
CA ASP A 257 -16.90 61.25 10.84
C ASP A 257 -17.40 60.07 10.00
N GLU A 258 -16.90 59.90 8.78
CA GLU A 258 -17.30 58.78 7.91
C GLU A 258 -16.65 57.47 8.38
N VAL A 259 -15.38 57.56 8.78
CA VAL A 259 -14.64 56.43 9.37
C VAL A 259 -15.27 55.99 10.70
N ALA A 260 -15.74 56.94 11.53
CA ALA A 260 -16.46 56.61 12.77
C ALA A 260 -17.74 55.81 12.50
N LYS A 261 -18.52 56.22 11.48
CA LYS A 261 -19.75 55.50 11.07
C LYS A 261 -19.45 54.10 10.55
N LEU A 262 -18.43 53.93 9.72
CA LEU A 262 -18.02 52.63 9.18
C LEU A 262 -17.54 51.68 10.29
N LYS A 263 -16.79 52.18 11.27
CA LYS A 263 -16.39 51.41 12.46
C LYS A 263 -17.60 50.97 13.29
N GLU A 264 -18.57 51.84 13.52
CA GLU A 264 -19.80 51.45 14.21
C GLU A 264 -20.57 50.38 13.44
N ILE A 265 -20.69 50.51 12.12
CA ILE A 265 -21.37 49.51 11.27
C ILE A 265 -20.65 48.17 11.33
N SER A 266 -19.32 48.18 11.22
CA SER A 266 -18.47 46.98 11.32
C SER A 266 -18.60 46.30 12.68
N GLN A 267 -18.58 47.08 13.77
CA GLN A 267 -18.77 46.56 15.13
C GLN A 267 -20.17 45.98 15.33
N ARG A 268 -21.22 46.65 14.85
CA ARG A 268 -22.60 46.13 14.90
C ARG A 268 -22.74 44.82 14.15
N LYS A 269 -22.18 44.72 12.93
CA LYS A 269 -22.18 43.47 12.14
C LYS A 269 -21.41 42.35 12.84
N ARG A 270 -20.26 42.64 13.46
CA ARG A 270 -19.49 41.64 14.24
C ARG A 270 -20.29 41.14 15.45
N GLN A 271 -20.93 42.04 16.19
CA GLN A 271 -21.80 41.69 17.32
C GLN A 271 -23.04 40.90 16.88
N GLU A 272 -23.62 41.23 15.73
CA GLU A 272 -24.76 40.50 15.17
C GLU A 272 -24.36 39.08 14.75
N ILE A 273 -23.23 38.92 14.05
CA ILE A 273 -22.68 37.60 13.70
C ILE A 273 -22.39 36.79 14.96
N GLN A 274 -21.82 37.41 16.00
CA GLN A 274 -21.53 36.75 17.27
C GLN A 274 -22.82 36.29 17.98
N ARG A 275 -23.86 37.12 18.01
CA ARG A 275 -25.20 36.75 18.52
C ARG A 275 -25.85 35.64 17.70
N LEU A 276 -25.72 35.66 16.37
CA LEU A 276 -26.22 34.59 15.49
C LEU A 276 -25.45 33.28 15.70
N GLN A 277 -24.16 33.34 15.98
CA GLN A 277 -23.36 32.16 16.32
C GLN A 277 -23.73 31.61 17.69
N GLU A 278 -23.90 32.48 18.68
CA GLU A 278 -24.27 32.11 20.05
C GLU A 278 -25.68 31.51 20.13
N SER A 279 -26.66 32.07 19.40
CA SER A 279 -28.00 31.49 19.29
C SER A 279 -28.02 30.14 18.57
N ARG A 280 -27.09 29.89 17.65
CA ARG A 280 -26.92 28.59 16.97
C ARG A 280 -26.16 27.56 17.81
N THR A 281 -25.69 27.90 19.01
CA THR A 281 -25.05 26.91 19.88
C THR A 281 -26.06 25.85 20.33
N PRO A 282 -25.67 24.57 20.42
CA PRO A 282 -26.60 23.49 20.79
C PRO A 282 -27.29 23.72 22.13
N SER A 283 -26.59 24.33 23.10
CA SER A 283 -27.12 24.73 24.41
C SER A 283 -28.26 25.73 24.31
N ASN A 284 -28.12 26.77 23.49
CA ASN A 284 -29.15 27.79 23.31
C ASN A 284 -30.33 27.30 22.47
N ILE A 285 -30.07 26.45 21.46
CA ILE A 285 -31.10 25.76 20.68
C ILE A 285 -31.93 24.84 21.59
N LEU A 286 -31.28 24.02 22.43
CA LEU A 286 -31.95 23.16 23.41
C LEU A 286 -32.76 23.98 24.43
N GLY A 287 -32.25 25.13 24.87
CA GLY A 287 -32.96 26.05 25.75
C GLY A 287 -34.20 26.68 25.10
N THR A 288 -34.12 27.10 23.84
CA THR A 288 -35.27 27.63 23.09
C THR A 288 -36.31 26.57 22.81
N PHE A 289 -35.90 25.35 22.42
CA PHE A 289 -36.82 24.22 22.28
C PHE A 289 -37.50 23.86 23.62
N ARG A 290 -36.75 23.86 24.73
CA ARG A 290 -37.30 23.61 26.08
C ARG A 290 -38.32 24.68 26.49
N ASN A 291 -38.05 25.96 26.19
CA ASN A 291 -38.97 27.06 26.48
C ASN A 291 -40.21 27.05 25.56
N GLN A 292 -40.05 26.70 24.27
CA GLN A 292 -41.17 26.56 23.33
C GLN A 292 -42.09 25.38 23.67
N LEU A 293 -41.54 24.31 24.26
CA LEU A 293 -42.33 23.12 24.62
C LEU A 293 -43.08 23.23 25.95
N GLN A 294 -43.00 24.36 26.68
CA GLN A 294 -43.60 24.54 28.02
C GLN A 294 -43.56 23.24 28.86
N ILE A 295 -42.40 22.59 28.94
CA ILE A 295 -42.22 21.46 29.86
C ILE A 295 -42.13 22.07 31.25
N THR A 296 -43.27 22.47 31.78
CA THR A 296 -43.47 22.65 33.21
C THR A 296 -43.15 21.31 33.83
N ASN A 297 -42.13 21.28 34.68
CA ASN A 297 -41.89 20.16 35.57
C ASN A 297 -43.13 20.06 36.48
N LYS A 298 -44.14 19.29 36.06
CA LYS A 298 -45.13 18.76 36.99
C LYS A 298 -44.51 17.50 37.57
N SER A 299 -43.98 17.67 38.77
CA SER A 299 -43.64 16.59 39.69
C SER A 299 -44.79 15.58 39.74
N ILE A 300 -44.46 14.31 39.52
CA ILE A 300 -45.33 13.20 39.87
C ILE A 300 -44.82 12.73 41.23
N ASP A 301 -45.60 13.03 42.26
CA ASP A 301 -45.65 12.27 43.53
C ASP A 301 -46.10 10.83 43.26
#